data_AF-A0A6B3GQX8-F1
#
_entry.id   AF-A0A6B3GQX8-F1
#
_cell.length_a   1.000
_cell.length_b   1.000
_cell.length_c   1.000
_cell.angle_alpha   90.00
_cell.angle_beta   90.00
_cell.angle_gamma   90.00
#
_symmetry.space_group_name_H-M   'P 1'
#
loop_
_entity.id
_entity.type
_entity.pdbx_description
1 polymer ?
#
loop_
_entity_poly.entity_id
_entity_poly.type
_entity_poly.pdbx_seq_one_letter_code
_entity_poly.pdbx_strand_id
1 'polypeptide(L)'
;HRYRVGINADHLPVNRPHATEARTNSRDGFLYDGRHKGAKNYEPNSFGGPAQTDRPLWQPLPVTGATGSTEAPSHAEDDDFVQAGDLYRLFSEDEKVRLVENLAGFIAKVSRDDIAERAIGNFRQADADFGKRLEAAVQALRG
;
A
#
# COMPACT_ATOMS: atom_id res chain seq x y z
N HIS A 1 -1.16 -12.57 -6.16
CA HIS A 1 -0.66 -13.95 -5.89
C HIS A 1 -0.90 -14.94 -7.04
N ARG A 2 -2.09 -14.96 -7.68
CA ARG A 2 -2.43 -15.96 -8.72
C ARG A 2 -1.39 -16.13 -9.83
N TYR A 3 -0.86 -15.03 -10.39
CA TYR A 3 0.19 -15.10 -11.43
C TYR A 3 1.53 -15.62 -10.89
N ARG A 4 2.03 -15.01 -9.81
CA ARG A 4 3.38 -15.30 -9.27
C ARG A 4 3.51 -16.68 -8.61
N VAL A 5 2.45 -17.16 -7.96
CA VAL A 5 2.48 -18.38 -7.13
C VAL A 5 1.60 -19.48 -7.72
N GLY A 6 0.44 -19.11 -8.26
CA GLY A 6 -0.52 -20.05 -8.83
C GLY A 6 -1.92 -19.86 -8.27
N ILE A 7 -2.88 -20.52 -8.92
CA ILE A 7 -4.31 -20.46 -8.58
C ILE A 7 -4.61 -21.05 -7.20
N ASN A 8 -3.83 -22.06 -6.78
CA ASN A 8 -3.95 -22.77 -5.51
C ASN A 8 -2.92 -22.27 -4.47
N ALA A 9 -2.53 -20.99 -4.53
CA ALA A 9 -1.55 -20.41 -3.60
C ALA A 9 -1.95 -20.53 -2.12
N ASP A 10 -3.25 -20.55 -1.83
CA ASP A 10 -3.85 -20.78 -0.51
C ASP A 10 -3.65 -22.21 0.01
N HIS A 11 -3.17 -23.15 -0.81
CA HIS A 11 -2.89 -24.54 -0.41
C HIS A 11 -1.49 -24.70 0.19
N LEU A 12 -0.60 -23.73 -0.04
CA LEU A 12 0.76 -23.76 0.53
C LEU A 12 0.66 -23.69 2.06
N PRO A 13 1.43 -24.51 2.82
CA PRO A 13 1.29 -24.59 4.28
C PRO A 13 1.33 -23.24 5.00
N VAL A 14 2.14 -22.29 4.53
CA VAL A 14 2.26 -20.94 5.12
C VAL A 14 1.07 -20.03 4.83
N ASN A 15 0.31 -20.30 3.76
CA ASN A 15 -0.84 -19.49 3.35
C ASN A 15 -2.18 -20.13 3.78
N ARG A 16 -2.16 -21.39 4.20
CA ARG A 16 -3.38 -22.11 4.62
C ARG A 16 -3.94 -21.49 5.90
N PRO A 17 -5.27 -21.40 6.06
CA PRO A 17 -5.85 -21.02 7.33
C PRO A 17 -5.51 -22.07 8.39
N HIS A 18 -5.05 -21.60 9.56
CA HIS A 18 -4.68 -22.46 10.68
C HIS A 18 -5.76 -22.53 11.77
N ALA A 19 -6.59 -21.49 11.90
CA ALA A 19 -7.65 -21.43 12.90
C ALA A 19 -8.93 -22.18 12.49
N THR A 20 -9.05 -22.58 11.22
CA THR A 20 -10.22 -23.28 10.69
C THR A 20 -9.87 -24.02 9.40
N GLU A 21 -10.75 -24.93 8.98
CA GLU A 21 -10.65 -25.59 7.69
C GLU A 21 -11.40 -24.79 6.61
N ALA A 22 -10.75 -24.57 5.47
CA ALA A 22 -11.34 -23.88 4.33
C ALA A 22 -12.39 -24.74 3.60
N ARG A 23 -13.66 -24.60 4.01
CA ARG A 23 -14.81 -25.21 3.34
C ARG A 23 -15.21 -24.41 2.11
N THR A 24 -14.74 -24.83 0.93
CA THR A 24 -14.91 -24.10 -0.35
C THR A 24 -15.33 -25.03 -1.49
N ASN A 25 -15.98 -24.46 -2.51
CA ASN A 25 -16.30 -25.17 -3.75
C ASN A 25 -15.22 -25.06 -4.83
N SER A 26 -14.11 -24.35 -4.57
CA SER A 26 -12.97 -24.29 -5.49
C SER A 26 -12.44 -25.70 -5.80
N ARG A 27 -12.20 -25.97 -7.08
CA ARG A 27 -11.66 -27.23 -7.61
C ARG A 27 -10.58 -26.92 -8.65
N ASP A 28 -9.78 -27.95 -8.93
CA ASP A 28 -8.82 -27.98 -10.02
C ASP A 28 -7.79 -26.84 -9.99
N GLY A 29 -7.27 -26.48 -11.16
CA GLY A 29 -6.16 -25.57 -11.31
C GLY A 29 -4.81 -26.25 -11.12
N PHE A 30 -3.74 -25.58 -11.57
CA PHE A 30 -2.39 -26.11 -11.48
C PHE A 30 -2.00 -26.38 -10.01
N LEU A 31 -1.37 -27.53 -9.76
CA LEU A 31 -0.97 -28.02 -8.43
C LEU A 31 -2.11 -28.10 -7.40
N TYR A 32 -3.31 -28.47 -7.85
CA TYR A 32 -4.41 -28.81 -6.95
C TYR A 32 -4.09 -30.05 -6.11
N ASP A 33 -4.29 -29.98 -4.80
CA ASP A 33 -3.96 -31.05 -3.84
C ASP A 33 -5.01 -32.17 -3.76
N GLY A 34 -6.13 -32.05 -4.47
CA GLY A 34 -7.20 -33.05 -4.44
C GLY A 34 -8.06 -33.04 -3.16
N ARG A 35 -7.90 -32.06 -2.25
CA ARG A 35 -8.48 -32.08 -0.90
C ARG A 35 -9.98 -32.34 -0.84
N HIS A 36 -10.72 -31.91 -1.87
CA HIS A 36 -12.18 -32.00 -1.87
C HIS A 36 -12.74 -33.28 -2.50
N LYS A 37 -11.89 -34.17 -3.04
CA LYS A 37 -12.26 -35.50 -3.57
C LYS A 37 -13.55 -35.46 -4.43
N GLY A 38 -14.48 -36.38 -4.23
CA GLY A 38 -15.78 -36.46 -4.92
C GLY A 38 -16.90 -35.61 -4.30
N ALA A 39 -16.59 -34.66 -3.40
CA ALA A 39 -17.60 -33.78 -2.82
C ALA A 39 -18.24 -32.91 -3.92
N LYS A 40 -19.56 -32.71 -3.83
CA LYS A 40 -20.30 -31.82 -4.75
C LYS A 40 -19.65 -30.44 -4.74
N ASN A 41 -19.53 -29.86 -5.93
CA ASN A 41 -18.81 -28.61 -6.18
C ASN A 41 -19.76 -27.43 -6.43
N TYR A 42 -21.02 -27.54 -6.02
CA TYR A 42 -22.06 -26.54 -6.23
C TYR A 42 -22.90 -26.34 -4.98
N GLU A 43 -23.53 -25.17 -4.88
CA GLU A 43 -24.43 -24.76 -3.81
C GLU A 43 -25.55 -23.91 -4.45
N PRO A 44 -26.83 -24.09 -4.06
CA PRO A 44 -27.34 -25.07 -3.08
C PRO A 44 -27.30 -26.52 -3.60
N ASN A 45 -27.15 -27.49 -2.71
CA ASN A 45 -27.22 -28.92 -3.05
C ASN A 45 -27.82 -29.77 -1.91
N SER A 46 -28.40 -30.94 -2.24
CA SER A 46 -29.06 -31.83 -1.29
C SER A 46 -28.15 -32.91 -0.67
N PHE A 47 -26.84 -32.81 -0.85
CA PHE A 47 -25.84 -33.82 -0.46
C PHE A 47 -24.90 -33.33 0.66
N GLY A 48 -25.15 -32.14 1.22
CA GLY A 48 -24.29 -31.50 2.21
C GLY A 48 -23.08 -30.77 1.59
N GLY A 49 -22.16 -30.30 2.44
CA GLY A 49 -20.95 -29.59 2.01
C GLY A 49 -20.85 -28.16 2.53
N PRO A 50 -20.02 -27.30 1.92
CA PRO A 50 -20.01 -25.87 2.20
C PRO A 50 -21.35 -25.23 1.81
N ALA A 51 -21.90 -24.40 2.69
CA ALA A 51 -23.12 -23.60 2.46
C ALA A 51 -22.85 -22.16 2.91
N GLN A 52 -23.53 -21.20 2.28
CA GLN A 52 -23.46 -19.82 2.75
C GLN A 52 -24.05 -19.70 4.16
N THR A 53 -23.53 -18.75 4.95
CA THR A 53 -23.94 -18.58 6.36
C THR A 53 -25.04 -17.54 6.54
N ASP A 54 -25.41 -16.82 5.47
CA ASP A 54 -26.29 -15.64 5.49
C ASP A 54 -25.86 -14.53 6.48
N ARG A 55 -24.64 -14.63 7.02
CA ARG A 55 -24.07 -13.63 7.91
C ARG A 55 -23.41 -12.53 7.07
N PRO A 56 -23.69 -11.25 7.34
CA PRO A 56 -22.93 -10.16 6.71
C PRO A 56 -21.44 -10.32 6.99
N LEU A 57 -20.63 -10.33 5.93
CA LEU A 57 -19.16 -10.35 6.02
C LEU A 57 -18.56 -8.95 6.12
N TRP A 58 -19.39 -7.92 5.97
CA TRP A 58 -19.03 -6.50 6.04
C TRP A 58 -20.09 -5.70 6.80
N GLN A 59 -19.68 -4.55 7.31
CA GLN A 59 -20.60 -3.54 7.83
C GLN A 59 -21.20 -2.76 6.64
N PRO A 60 -22.53 -2.55 6.58
CA PRO A 60 -23.13 -1.69 5.56
C PRO A 60 -22.58 -0.28 5.64
N LEU A 61 -22.17 0.29 4.50
CA LEU A 61 -21.75 1.68 4.40
C LEU A 61 -22.83 2.46 3.61
N PRO A 62 -23.38 3.57 4.15
CA PRO A 62 -24.26 4.42 3.36
C PRO A 62 -23.45 5.07 2.24
N VAL A 63 -23.94 4.96 1.00
CA VAL A 63 -23.33 5.54 -0.19
C VAL A 63 -24.34 6.48 -0.85
N THR A 64 -23.86 7.63 -1.32
CA THR A 64 -24.68 8.63 -2.05
C THR A 64 -23.89 9.14 -3.26
N GLY A 65 -24.57 9.81 -4.19
CA GLY A 65 -23.96 10.37 -5.40
C GLY A 65 -24.10 9.47 -6.65
N ALA A 66 -23.39 9.84 -7.72
CA ALA A 66 -23.40 9.13 -9.00
C ALA A 66 -22.17 8.24 -9.17
N THR A 67 -22.33 7.10 -9.84
CA THR A 67 -21.20 6.25 -10.22
C THR A 67 -20.52 6.79 -11.47
N GLY A 68 -19.21 7.01 -11.42
CA GLY A 68 -18.41 7.46 -12.56
C GLY A 68 -16.98 7.79 -12.14
N SER A 69 -16.16 8.20 -13.10
CA SER A 69 -14.87 8.82 -12.79
C SER A 69 -15.11 10.24 -12.31
N THR A 70 -14.91 10.48 -11.02
CA THR A 70 -14.97 11.81 -10.42
C THR A 70 -13.61 12.15 -9.84
N GLU A 71 -13.30 13.43 -9.71
CA GLU A 71 -12.18 13.85 -8.88
C GLU A 71 -12.38 13.34 -7.45
N ALA A 72 -11.28 12.99 -6.79
CA ALA A 72 -11.35 12.63 -5.38
C ALA A 72 -11.84 13.85 -4.60
N PRO A 73 -12.75 13.69 -3.61
CA PRO A 73 -13.14 14.79 -2.75
C PRO A 73 -11.89 15.38 -2.09
N SER A 74 -11.68 16.69 -2.24
CA SER A 74 -10.66 17.40 -1.47
C SER A 74 -11.18 17.60 -0.05
N HIS A 75 -10.44 17.12 0.93
CA HIS A 75 -10.65 17.40 2.35
C HIS A 75 -10.03 18.75 2.70
N ALA A 76 -10.58 19.42 3.71
CA ALA A 76 -10.11 20.73 4.15
C ALA A 76 -8.66 20.69 4.67
N GLU A 77 -8.20 19.50 5.08
CA GLU A 77 -6.87 19.21 5.58
C GLU A 77 -5.94 18.57 4.52
N ASP A 78 -6.38 18.44 3.26
CA ASP A 78 -5.55 17.90 2.17
C ASP A 78 -4.46 18.92 1.78
N ASP A 79 -3.39 18.91 2.54
CA ASP A 79 -2.11 19.55 2.24
C ASP A 79 -1.03 18.45 2.18
N ASP A 80 -0.36 18.35 1.04
CA ASP A 80 0.73 17.40 0.80
C ASP A 80 1.92 17.57 1.78
N PHE A 81 1.99 18.70 2.48
CA PHE A 81 3.18 19.14 3.20
C PHE A 81 3.04 19.16 4.73
N VAL A 82 1.82 19.24 5.28
CA VAL A 82 1.60 19.36 6.74
C VAL A 82 2.17 18.17 7.49
N GLN A 83 1.78 16.94 7.13
CA GLN A 83 2.22 15.74 7.84
C GLN A 83 3.74 15.49 7.68
N ALA A 84 4.29 15.80 6.51
CA ALA A 84 5.73 15.69 6.27
C ALA A 84 6.53 16.69 7.11
N GLY A 85 6.03 17.93 7.23
CA GLY A 85 6.61 18.95 8.09
C GLY A 85 6.53 18.56 9.57
N ASP A 86 5.39 18.05 10.02
CA ASP A 86 5.20 17.61 11.40
C ASP A 86 6.16 16.48 11.76
N LEU A 87 6.32 15.49 10.86
CA LEU A 87 7.30 14.43 11.04
C LEU A 87 8.73 14.97 11.14
N TYR A 88 9.12 15.91 10.27
CA TYR A 88 10.45 16.53 10.33
C TYR A 88 10.69 17.25 11.67
N ARG A 89 9.68 17.96 12.19
CA ARG A 89 9.75 18.67 13.47
C ARG A 89 9.85 17.72 14.67
N LEU A 90 9.33 16.50 14.56
CA LEU A 90 9.45 15.46 15.60
C LEU A 90 10.85 14.84 15.68
N PHE A 91 11.65 14.89 14.61
CA PHE A 91 12.99 14.31 14.63
C PHE A 91 13.95 15.06 15.56
N SER A 92 14.82 14.29 16.21
CA SER A 92 16.02 14.82 16.84
C SER A 92 16.95 15.43 15.80
N GLU A 93 17.88 16.30 16.25
CA GLU A 93 18.83 16.93 15.32
C GLU A 93 19.68 15.91 14.56
N ASP A 94 20.13 14.83 15.23
CA ASP A 94 20.92 13.77 14.59
C ASP A 94 20.11 13.03 13.51
N GLU A 95 18.82 12.83 13.72
CA GLU A 95 17.92 12.24 12.72
C GLU A 95 17.70 13.18 11.54
N LYS A 96 17.51 14.48 11.78
CA LYS A 96 17.40 15.49 10.72
C LYS A 96 18.65 15.53 9.86
N VAL A 97 19.84 15.45 10.46
CA VAL A 97 21.12 15.40 9.74
C VAL A 97 21.17 14.17 8.82
N ARG A 98 20.93 12.96 9.34
CA ARG A 98 20.93 11.73 8.53
C ARG A 98 19.90 11.78 7.40
N LEU A 99 18.71 12.31 7.66
CA LEU A 99 17.67 12.46 6.65
C LEU A 99 18.13 13.38 5.51
N VAL A 100 18.67 14.55 5.85
CA VAL A 100 19.18 15.53 4.88
C VAL A 100 20.34 14.95 4.07
N GLU A 101 21.30 14.30 4.72
CA GLU A 101 22.45 13.67 4.05
C GLU A 101 22.01 12.60 3.04
N ASN A 102 21.09 11.71 3.45
CA ASN A 102 20.55 10.67 2.58
C ASN A 102 19.84 11.27 1.36
N LEU A 103 18.96 12.25 1.56
CA LEU A 103 18.23 12.89 0.47
C LEU A 103 19.17 13.65 -0.47
N ALA A 104 20.10 14.43 0.08
CA ALA A 104 21.08 15.18 -0.70
C ALA A 104 21.94 14.25 -1.56
N GLY A 105 22.37 13.11 -1.03
CA GLY A 105 23.14 12.09 -1.75
C GLY A 105 22.44 11.52 -2.99
N PHE A 106 21.10 11.50 -3.03
CA PHE A 106 20.33 11.13 -4.22
C PHE A 106 20.05 12.32 -5.13
N ILE A 107 19.60 13.45 -4.57
CA ILE A 107 19.22 14.64 -5.34
C ILE A 107 20.43 15.25 -6.07
N ALA A 108 21.62 15.22 -5.46
CA ALA A 108 22.85 15.71 -6.07
C ALA A 108 23.15 15.02 -7.40
N LYS A 109 22.75 13.75 -7.57
CA LYS A 109 22.99 12.94 -8.79
C LYS A 109 21.98 13.21 -9.92
N VAL A 110 20.94 14.01 -9.67
CA VAL A 110 19.95 14.37 -10.69
C VAL A 110 20.61 15.31 -11.70
N SER A 111 20.64 14.93 -12.99
CA SER A 111 21.35 15.68 -14.02
C SER A 111 20.69 17.01 -14.42
N ARG A 112 19.42 17.20 -14.08
CA ARG A 112 18.63 18.38 -14.42
C ARG A 112 18.38 19.24 -13.18
N ASP A 113 18.85 20.47 -13.22
CA ASP A 113 18.73 21.41 -12.10
C ASP A 113 17.27 21.75 -11.79
N ASP A 114 16.44 21.94 -12.82
CA ASP A 114 15.01 22.21 -12.64
C ASP A 114 14.25 21.08 -11.92
N ILE A 115 14.74 19.83 -12.01
CA ILE A 115 14.16 18.70 -11.30
C ILE A 115 14.63 18.72 -9.83
N ALA A 116 15.92 18.98 -9.60
CA ALA A 116 16.48 19.04 -8.25
C ALA A 116 15.89 20.21 -7.43
N GLU A 117 15.76 21.38 -8.05
CA GLU A 117 15.15 22.56 -7.45
C GLU A 117 13.68 22.33 -7.07
N ARG A 118 12.90 21.69 -7.96
CA ARG A 118 11.51 21.32 -7.67
C ARG A 118 11.41 20.33 -6.51
N ALA A 119 12.30 19.34 -6.47
CA ALA A 119 12.35 18.39 -5.36
C ALA A 119 12.62 19.10 -4.02
N ILE A 120 13.65 19.95 -3.97
CA ILE A 120 13.97 20.77 -2.79
C ILE A 120 12.79 21.69 -2.43
N GLY A 121 12.11 22.26 -3.42
CA GLY A 121 10.94 23.10 -3.25
C GLY A 121 9.81 22.41 -2.49
N ASN A 122 9.55 21.13 -2.76
CA ASN A 122 8.54 20.34 -2.03
C ASN A 122 8.91 20.19 -0.54
N PHE A 123 10.18 19.89 -0.22
CA PHE A 123 10.62 19.80 1.17
C PHE A 123 10.59 21.15 1.90
N ARG A 124 10.82 22.25 1.16
CA ARG A 124 10.68 23.61 1.69
C ARG A 124 9.22 23.97 2.01
N GLN A 125 8.26 23.47 1.25
CA GLN A 125 6.83 23.65 1.56
C GLN A 125 6.44 22.92 2.85
N ALA A 126 7.04 21.76 3.13
CA ALA A 126 6.82 21.02 4.38
C ALA A 126 7.44 21.70 5.61
N ASP A 127 8.69 22.16 5.49
CA ASP A 127 9.36 22.92 6.55
C ASP A 127 10.51 23.76 5.97
N ALA A 128 10.60 25.02 6.40
CA ALA A 128 11.60 25.95 5.89
C ALA A 128 13.04 25.57 6.28
N ASP A 129 13.26 25.04 7.49
CA ASP A 129 14.58 24.56 7.92
C ASP A 129 14.96 23.31 7.12
N PHE A 130 14.00 22.42 6.88
CA PHE A 130 14.23 21.22 6.10
C PHE A 130 14.69 21.54 4.67
N GLY A 131 13.94 22.38 3.95
CA GLY A 131 14.31 22.80 2.60
C GLY A 131 15.68 23.49 2.55
N LYS A 132 15.98 24.36 3.52
CA LYS A 132 17.26 25.07 3.62
C LYS A 132 18.44 24.13 3.82
N ARG A 133 18.36 23.19 4.77
CA ARG A 133 19.43 22.23 5.02
C ARG A 133 19.67 21.32 3.82
N LEU A 134 18.60 20.90 3.17
CA LEU A 134 18.67 20.04 1.98
C LEU A 134 19.32 20.75 0.80
N GLU A 135 18.94 22.01 0.53
CA GLU A 135 19.54 22.82 -0.53
C GLU A 135 21.05 22.99 -0.34
N ALA A 136 21.48 23.35 0.87
CA ALA A 136 22.89 23.50 1.21
C ALA A 136 23.67 22.19 1.03
N ALA A 137 23.11 21.07 1.49
CA ALA A 137 23.75 19.76 1.36
C ALA A 137 23.85 19.30 -0.11
N VAL A 138 22.82 19.56 -0.93
CA VAL A 138 22.85 19.23 -2.37
C VAL A 138 23.90 20.06 -3.10
N GLN A 139 23.97 21.37 -2.83
CA GLN A 139 24.97 22.24 -3.43
C GLN A 139 26.40 21.81 -3.05
N ALA A 140 26.63 21.47 -1.80
CA ALA A 140 27.93 21.00 -1.33
C ALA A 140 28.40 19.69 -2.00
N LEU A 141 27.48 18.85 -2.47
CA LEU A 141 27.79 17.61 -3.18
C LEU A 141 27.93 17.79 -4.70
N ARG A 142 27.47 18.92 -5.25
CA ARG A 142 27.53 19.23 -6.69
C ARG A 142 28.68 20.16 -7.06
N GLY A 143 29.13 20.99 -6.12
CA GLY A 143 30.35 21.79 -6.24
C GLY A 143 31.60 20.93 -6.15
#